data_AF-A0A4S4DPA3-F1
#
_entry.id   AF-A0A4S4DPA3-F1
#
_cell.length_a   1.000
_cell.length_b   1.000
_cell.length_c   1.000
_cell.angle_alpha   90.00
_cell.angle_beta   90.00
_cell.angle_gamma   90.00
#
_symmetry.space_group_name_H-M   'P 1'
#
loop_
_entity.id
_entity.type
_entity.pdbx_description
1 polymer ?
#
loop_
_entity_poly.entity_id
_entity_poly.type
_entity_poly.pdbx_seq_one_letter_code
_entity_poly.pdbx_strand_id
1 'polypeptide(L)'
;MRDEFTRVFDKLREKKQFALDLWGYNICIHAFGCWGDLGMSLSFFREMKERSQGSDGSFGPDLRTYYSLIHILCLAGKVKDALIVWEELKDSGHEPDASTYRIIIQGCCKSYRIDDATIRFSEMQHNGFCPDNVVYNSLLDGLLKARRLTEACQLFEKMVEDGVRASCWTYNILIDGLFKNGRAVDGYTLFCDLKKKGPFVDGITYSIVILCLCREGQIEDALQLVEEMEGRGFVVDLVTITSLLIGLHRQGRGEWTERLMKHIRDGNLVPTLLKWKANMEAYVESPQSRNKDFTPMFPSKGDFSDIMNLISSCDMGIDIGPDLKADGQQDQEFPSSDTDPWSSSPYMDRLANQVNSNDHSFQTFSLSRGR
;
A
#
# COMPACT_ATOMS: atom_id res chain seq x y z
N MET A 1 21.04 10.36 12.87
CA MET A 1 20.55 11.47 12.05
C MET A 1 19.16 11.92 12.46
N ARG A 2 18.11 11.07 12.42
CA ARG A 2 16.76 11.40 12.93
C ARG A 2 16.77 11.94 14.36
N ASP A 3 17.27 11.16 15.31
CA ASP A 3 17.25 11.53 16.74
C ASP A 3 18.06 12.78 17.05
N GLU A 4 19.15 12.98 16.29
CA GLU A 4 20.00 14.17 16.42
C GLU A 4 19.30 15.42 15.90
N PHE A 5 18.63 15.34 14.74
CA PHE A 5 17.84 16.42 14.20
C PHE A 5 16.67 16.77 15.13
N THR A 6 15.89 15.78 15.60
CA THR A 6 14.79 16.01 16.53
C THR A 6 15.28 16.71 17.80
N ARG A 7 16.38 16.22 18.40
CA ARG A 7 16.97 16.83 19.60
C ARG A 7 17.45 18.26 19.37
N VAL A 8 18.09 18.53 18.24
CA VAL A 8 18.55 19.89 17.90
C VAL A 8 17.35 20.80 17.66
N PHE A 9 16.35 20.29 16.96
CA PHE A 9 15.14 21.01 16.61
C PHE A 9 14.30 21.38 17.85
N ASP A 10 14.10 20.45 18.79
CA ASP A 10 13.39 20.70 20.04
C ASP A 10 14.09 21.79 20.88
N LYS A 11 15.43 21.74 20.96
CA LYS A 11 16.24 22.79 21.61
C LYS A 11 16.14 24.14 20.91
N LEU A 12 15.94 24.16 19.60
CA LEU A 12 15.73 25.40 18.84
C LEU A 12 14.34 25.98 19.12
N ARG A 13 13.30 25.14 19.19
CA ARG A 13 11.92 25.54 19.58
C ARG A 13 11.83 26.11 20.99
N GLU A 14 12.61 25.60 21.94
CA GLU A 14 12.66 26.12 23.32
C GLU A 14 13.17 27.57 23.39
N LYS A 15 13.95 28.02 22.40
CA LYS A 15 14.39 29.42 22.32
C LYS A 15 13.26 30.26 21.72
N LYS A 16 12.63 31.10 22.55
CA LYS A 16 11.53 32.04 22.20
C LYS A 16 11.76 32.96 20.99
N GLN A 17 12.95 32.97 20.38
CA GLN A 17 13.32 33.79 19.22
C GLN A 17 13.53 33.00 17.93
N PHE A 18 13.42 31.66 17.94
CA PHE A 18 13.61 30.87 16.72
C PHE A 18 12.30 30.79 15.94
N ALA A 19 12.10 31.74 15.02
CA ALA A 19 11.02 31.68 14.04
C ALA A 19 11.49 30.86 12.82
N LEU A 20 10.71 29.85 12.46
CA LEU A 20 10.91 29.14 11.20
C LEU A 20 10.51 30.05 10.03
N ASP A 21 11.36 30.08 9.01
CA ASP A 21 11.04 30.63 7.71
C ASP A 21 10.32 29.57 6.85
N LEU A 22 9.88 29.97 5.65
CA LEU A 22 9.20 29.09 4.69
C LEU A 22 10.01 27.81 4.41
N TRP A 23 11.33 27.94 4.24
CA TRP A 23 12.23 26.81 4.00
C TRP A 23 12.31 25.87 5.21
N GLY A 24 12.40 26.44 6.41
CA GLY A 24 12.37 25.70 7.67
C GLY A 24 11.11 24.88 7.85
N TYR A 25 9.93 25.46 7.58
CA TYR A 25 8.66 24.71 7.60
C TYR A 25 8.66 23.58 6.56
N ASN A 26 9.02 23.88 5.31
CA ASN A 26 9.07 22.87 4.24
C ASN A 26 10.01 21.70 4.56
N ILE A 27 11.19 21.99 5.13
CA ILE A 27 12.14 20.96 5.57
C ILE A 27 11.54 20.11 6.69
N CYS A 28 10.92 20.73 7.70
CA CYS A 28 10.34 20.01 8.82
C CYS A 28 9.17 19.12 8.38
N ILE A 29 8.25 19.67 7.60
CA ILE A 29 7.12 18.92 7.02
C ILE A 29 7.64 17.70 6.27
N HIS A 30 8.59 17.90 5.35
CA HIS A 30 9.16 16.81 4.57
C HIS A 30 9.89 15.77 5.43
N ALA A 31 10.77 16.20 6.34
CA ALA A 31 11.61 15.31 7.13
C ALA A 31 10.80 14.46 8.11
N PHE A 32 9.93 15.09 8.92
CA PHE A 32 9.10 14.37 9.89
C PHE A 32 8.14 13.40 9.19
N GLY A 33 7.55 13.80 8.07
CA GLY A 33 6.70 12.92 7.29
C GLY A 33 7.45 11.74 6.67
N CYS A 34 8.65 11.94 6.11
CA CYS A 34 9.48 10.84 5.61
C CYS A 34 9.98 9.90 6.73
N TRP A 35 10.05 10.36 7.98
CA TRP A 35 10.33 9.52 9.14
C TRP A 35 9.09 8.79 9.70
N GLY A 36 7.94 8.95 9.06
CA GLY A 36 6.67 8.35 9.46
C GLY A 36 5.94 9.12 10.56
N ASP A 37 6.45 10.27 11.00
CA ASP A 37 5.78 11.15 11.96
C ASP A 37 4.85 12.13 11.22
N LEU A 38 3.75 11.57 10.72
CA LEU A 38 2.74 12.35 10.02
C LEU A 38 2.05 13.37 10.95
N GLY A 39 1.96 13.08 12.25
CA GLY A 39 1.36 13.98 13.23
C GLY A 39 2.14 15.29 13.33
N MET A 40 3.47 15.20 13.48
CA MET A 40 4.32 16.38 13.47
C MET A 40 4.33 17.08 12.12
N SER A 41 4.40 16.33 11.01
CA SER A 41 4.33 16.93 9.67
C SER A 41 3.07 17.78 9.47
N LEU A 42 1.90 17.29 9.90
CA LEU A 42 0.64 18.01 9.77
C LEU A 42 0.52 19.17 10.76
N SER A 43 1.09 19.05 11.96
CA SER A 43 1.10 20.15 12.94
C SER A 43 1.90 21.34 12.44
N PHE A 44 3.05 21.11 11.78
CA PHE A 44 3.82 22.17 11.12
C PHE A 44 3.04 22.85 9.99
N PHE A 45 2.32 22.08 9.18
CA PHE A 45 1.50 22.63 8.11
C PHE A 45 0.37 23.52 8.66
N ARG A 46 -0.28 23.08 9.74
CA ARG A 46 -1.30 23.89 10.42
C ARG A 46 -0.71 25.18 10.98
N GLU A 47 0.42 25.10 11.69
CA GLU A 47 1.10 26.27 12.24
C GLU A 47 1.47 27.28 11.15
N MET A 48 1.93 26.78 10.00
CA MET A 48 2.23 27.59 8.83
C MET A 48 1.00 28.34 8.29
N LYS A 49 -0.15 27.66 8.18
CA LYS A 49 -1.43 28.27 7.77
C LYS A 49 -1.95 29.31 8.76
N GLU A 50 -1.87 29.03 10.06
CA GLU A 50 -2.30 29.97 11.10
C GLU A 50 -1.50 31.27 11.04
N ARG A 51 -0.19 31.17 10.77
CA ARG A 51 0.68 32.35 10.61
C ARG A 51 0.39 33.13 9.33
N SER A 52 0.00 32.46 8.24
CA SER A 52 -0.31 33.14 6.98
C SER A 52 -1.63 33.91 7.01
N GLN A 53 -2.54 33.60 7.94
CA GLN A 53 -3.78 34.35 8.17
C GLN A 53 -3.56 35.62 9.02
N GLY A 54 -2.35 35.80 9.58
CA GLY A 54 -1.94 37.04 10.24
C GLY A 54 -1.60 38.16 9.24
N SER A 55 -1.43 39.38 9.75
CA SER A 55 -1.20 40.63 8.99
C SER A 55 0.02 40.67 8.06
N ASP A 56 0.79 39.60 7.97
CA ASP A 56 2.03 39.48 7.20
C ASP A 56 1.89 38.27 6.26
N GLY A 57 1.17 38.44 5.15
CA GLY A 57 0.77 37.38 4.19
C GLY A 57 1.91 36.70 3.42
N SER A 58 3.13 36.72 3.96
CA SER A 58 4.37 36.19 3.35
C SER A 58 4.68 34.74 3.72
N PHE A 59 3.90 34.09 4.60
CA PHE A 59 4.22 32.77 5.18
C PHE A 59 3.22 31.64 4.84
N GLY A 60 2.44 31.81 3.76
CA GLY A 60 1.46 30.80 3.31
C GLY A 60 2.10 29.54 2.71
N PRO A 61 1.41 28.39 2.76
CA PRO A 61 1.84 27.17 2.06
C PRO A 61 2.18 27.44 0.60
N ASP A 62 3.31 26.92 0.14
CA ASP A 62 3.72 27.00 -1.25
C ASP A 62 3.57 25.64 -1.95
N LEU A 63 3.86 25.60 -3.26
CA LEU A 63 3.84 24.36 -4.03
C LEU A 63 4.75 23.27 -3.41
N ARG A 64 5.87 23.64 -2.78
CA ARG A 64 6.78 22.68 -2.12
C ARG A 64 6.17 22.10 -0.85
N THR A 65 5.41 22.89 -0.10
CA THR A 65 4.61 22.44 1.04
C THR A 65 3.61 21.39 0.60
N TYR A 66 2.78 21.72 -0.40
CA TYR A 66 1.75 20.82 -0.93
C TYR A 66 2.35 19.54 -1.53
N TYR A 67 3.42 19.67 -2.33
CA TYR A 67 4.17 18.54 -2.87
C TYR A 67 4.63 17.59 -1.75
N SER A 68 5.20 18.13 -0.68
CA SER A 68 5.72 17.33 0.44
C SER A 68 4.60 16.57 1.14
N LEU A 69 3.47 17.24 1.41
CA LEU A 69 2.31 16.61 2.05
C LEU A 69 1.72 15.50 1.18
N ILE A 70 1.49 15.77 -0.11
CA ILE A 70 0.97 14.76 -1.05
C ILE A 70 1.91 13.56 -1.09
N HIS A 71 3.22 13.80 -1.22
CA HIS A 71 4.22 12.75 -1.23
C HIS A 71 4.18 11.89 0.03
N ILE A 72 4.21 12.50 1.22
CA ILE A 72 4.20 11.80 2.50
C ILE A 72 2.89 11.02 2.70
N LEU A 73 1.74 11.60 2.36
CA LEU A 73 0.45 10.93 2.46
C LEU A 73 0.35 9.73 1.52
N CYS A 74 0.85 9.85 0.28
CA CYS A 74 0.96 8.74 -0.65
C CYS A 74 1.90 7.64 -0.13
N LEU A 75 3.04 7.99 0.46
CA LEU A 75 3.96 7.02 1.08
C LEU A 75 3.32 6.30 2.26
N ALA A 76 2.51 6.99 3.05
CA ALA A 76 1.76 6.42 4.17
C ALA A 76 0.52 5.61 3.74
N GLY A 77 0.23 5.53 2.44
CA GLY A 77 -0.97 4.86 1.90
C GLY A 77 -2.28 5.63 2.13
N LYS A 78 -2.21 6.85 2.68
CA LYS A 78 -3.35 7.73 2.94
C LYS A 78 -3.72 8.56 1.71
N VAL A 79 -3.94 7.89 0.58
CA VAL A 79 -4.15 8.56 -0.72
C VAL A 79 -5.45 9.37 -0.77
N LYS A 80 -6.47 9.00 0.02
CA LYS A 80 -7.70 9.82 0.13
C LYS A 80 -7.39 11.21 0.69
N ASP A 81 -6.57 11.27 1.74
CA ASP A 81 -6.11 12.53 2.33
C ASP A 81 -5.22 13.28 1.34
N ALA A 82 -4.35 12.59 0.61
CA ALA A 82 -3.52 13.19 -0.44
C ALA A 82 -4.35 13.85 -1.54
N LEU A 83 -5.48 13.24 -1.94
CA LEU A 83 -6.41 13.83 -2.92
C LEU A 83 -7.10 15.09 -2.38
N ILE A 84 -7.35 15.16 -1.08
CA ILE A 84 -7.94 16.35 -0.45
C ILE A 84 -6.90 17.49 -0.40
N VAL A 85 -5.66 17.18 -0.06
CA VAL A 85 -4.54 18.14 -0.16
C VAL A 85 -4.33 18.58 -1.61
N TRP A 86 -4.55 17.71 -2.59
CA TRP A 86 -4.50 18.06 -4.01
C TRP A 86 -5.59 19.05 -4.42
N GLU A 87 -6.84 18.85 -3.97
CA GLU A 87 -7.90 19.85 -4.24
C GLU A 87 -7.56 21.19 -3.57
N GLU A 88 -7.03 21.15 -2.35
CA GLU A 88 -6.58 22.36 -1.66
C GLU A 88 -5.43 23.08 -2.41
N LEU A 89 -4.49 22.33 -2.99
CA LEU A 89 -3.44 22.90 -3.84
C LEU A 89 -4.06 23.64 -5.03
N LYS A 90 -5.07 23.08 -5.70
CA LYS A 90 -5.75 23.75 -6.83
C LYS A 90 -6.49 25.02 -6.39
N ASP A 91 -7.11 25.00 -5.22
CA ASP A 91 -7.83 26.14 -4.67
C ASP A 91 -6.88 27.24 -4.15
N SER A 92 -5.63 26.90 -3.83
CA SER A 92 -4.62 27.84 -3.31
C SER A 92 -4.08 28.82 -4.35
N GLY A 93 -4.38 28.62 -5.64
CA GLY A 93 -3.84 29.42 -6.73
C GLY A 93 -2.41 29.04 -7.16
N HIS A 94 -1.83 28.00 -6.56
CA HIS A 94 -0.57 27.41 -7.01
C HIS A 94 -0.81 26.35 -8.08
N GLU A 95 -0.12 26.47 -9.22
CA GLU A 95 -0.21 25.50 -10.30
C GLU A 95 0.61 24.23 -9.98
N PRO A 96 0.01 23.02 -10.06
CA PRO A 96 0.75 21.78 -9.89
C PRO A 96 1.79 21.61 -11.00
N ASP A 97 3.03 21.28 -10.61
CA ASP A 97 4.09 20.95 -11.57
C ASP A 97 4.07 19.47 -11.98
N ALA A 98 4.87 19.11 -12.98
CA ALA A 98 5.01 17.73 -13.46
C ALA A 98 5.39 16.74 -12.33
N SER A 99 6.19 17.20 -11.35
CA SER A 99 6.61 16.36 -10.22
C SER A 99 5.44 16.04 -9.29
N THR A 100 4.56 17.02 -9.05
CA THR A 100 3.37 16.89 -8.21
C THR A 100 2.35 15.96 -8.86
N TYR A 101 2.11 16.10 -10.17
CA TYR A 101 1.30 15.15 -10.96
C TYR A 101 1.84 13.72 -10.87
N ARG A 102 3.15 13.54 -11.08
CA ARG A 102 3.78 12.22 -11.04
C ARG A 102 3.54 11.51 -9.71
N ILE A 103 3.68 12.22 -8.59
CA ILE A 103 3.54 11.62 -7.26
C ILE A 103 2.09 11.26 -6.97
N ILE A 104 1.13 12.13 -7.25
CA ILE A 104 -0.28 11.82 -6.98
C ILE A 104 -0.75 10.64 -7.84
N ILE A 105 -0.36 10.60 -9.12
CA ILE A 105 -0.67 9.48 -10.04
C ILE A 105 -0.07 8.19 -9.47
N GLN A 106 1.22 8.21 -9.10
CA GLN A 106 1.88 7.03 -8.55
C GLN A 106 1.22 6.55 -7.24
N GLY A 107 0.83 7.47 -6.36
CA GLY A 107 0.10 7.18 -5.14
C GLY A 107 -1.24 6.50 -5.42
N CYS A 108 -2.05 7.10 -6.31
CA CYS A 108 -3.33 6.55 -6.74
C CYS A 108 -3.20 5.13 -7.32
N CYS A 109 -2.23 4.89 -8.20
CA CYS A 109 -1.97 3.56 -8.78
C CYS A 109 -1.59 2.53 -7.69
N LYS A 110 -0.70 2.89 -6.75
CA LYS A 110 -0.28 2.00 -5.66
C LYS A 110 -1.41 1.67 -4.68
N SER A 111 -2.37 2.56 -4.51
CA SER A 111 -3.55 2.37 -3.66
C SER A 111 -4.77 1.84 -4.42
N TYR A 112 -4.59 1.29 -5.62
CA TYR A 112 -5.66 0.72 -6.45
C TYR A 112 -6.80 1.71 -6.80
N ARG A 113 -6.52 3.01 -6.76
CA ARG A 113 -7.44 4.08 -7.17
C ARG A 113 -7.15 4.51 -8.60
N ILE A 114 -7.34 3.58 -9.52
CA ILE A 114 -6.89 3.76 -10.90
C ILE A 114 -7.69 4.84 -11.64
N ASP A 115 -8.97 5.03 -11.32
CA ASP A 115 -9.80 6.07 -11.93
C ASP A 115 -9.27 7.47 -11.60
N ASP A 116 -8.97 7.73 -10.31
CA ASP A 116 -8.35 8.99 -9.89
C ASP A 116 -7.02 9.22 -10.60
N ALA A 117 -6.21 8.17 -10.75
CA ALA A 117 -4.93 8.26 -11.47
C ALA A 117 -5.12 8.63 -12.94
N THR A 118 -6.12 8.06 -13.63
CA THR A 118 -6.42 8.37 -15.04
C THR A 118 -6.95 9.79 -15.24
N ILE A 119 -7.71 10.32 -14.27
CA ILE A 119 -8.15 11.72 -14.25
C ILE A 119 -6.92 12.62 -14.15
N ARG A 120 -6.02 12.38 -13.19
CA ARG A 120 -4.79 13.18 -13.02
C ARG A 120 -3.84 13.08 -14.20
N PHE A 121 -3.77 11.93 -14.86
CA PHE A 121 -3.01 11.76 -16.09
C PHE A 121 -3.57 12.63 -17.22
N SER A 122 -4.89 12.64 -17.40
CA SER A 122 -5.55 13.46 -18.42
C SER A 122 -5.37 14.96 -18.13
N GLU A 123 -5.50 15.37 -16.87
CA GLU A 123 -5.22 16.74 -16.41
C GLU A 123 -3.76 17.15 -16.68
N MET A 124 -2.79 16.27 -16.40
CA MET A 124 -1.37 16.51 -16.66
C MET A 124 -1.12 16.82 -18.15
N GLN A 125 -1.70 16.03 -19.05
CA GLN A 125 -1.57 16.23 -20.50
C GLN A 125 -2.27 17.51 -20.97
N HIS A 126 -3.48 17.78 -20.45
CA HIS A 126 -4.23 18.99 -20.78
C HIS A 126 -3.47 20.26 -20.38
N ASN A 127 -2.76 20.22 -19.26
CA ASN A 127 -1.93 21.32 -18.77
C ASN A 127 -0.55 21.41 -19.44
N GLY A 128 -0.33 20.64 -20.52
CA GLY A 128 0.88 20.73 -21.34
C GLY A 128 2.10 20.00 -20.77
N PHE A 129 1.95 19.21 -19.71
CA PHE A 129 3.05 18.41 -19.18
C PHE A 129 3.16 17.08 -19.91
N CYS A 130 4.36 16.76 -20.40
CA CYS A 130 4.65 15.47 -21.02
C CYS A 130 4.82 14.38 -19.96
N PRO A 131 4.01 13.30 -19.97
CA PRO A 131 4.19 12.20 -19.03
C PRO A 131 5.52 11.47 -19.27
N ASP A 132 6.26 11.19 -18.20
CA ASP A 132 7.51 10.45 -18.28
C ASP A 132 7.29 8.92 -18.21
N ASN A 133 8.37 8.16 -18.38
CA ASN A 133 8.34 6.70 -18.29
C ASN A 133 7.79 6.20 -16.93
N VAL A 134 7.98 6.96 -15.84
CA VAL A 134 7.53 6.58 -14.49
C VAL A 134 6.02 6.70 -14.37
N VAL A 135 5.42 7.77 -14.91
CA VAL A 135 3.97 7.96 -14.96
C VAL A 135 3.31 6.84 -15.76
N TYR A 136 3.81 6.57 -16.97
CA TYR A 136 3.30 5.50 -17.83
C TYR A 136 3.38 4.13 -17.15
N ASN A 137 4.54 3.77 -16.58
CA ASN A 137 4.70 2.50 -15.87
C ASN A 137 3.76 2.36 -14.66
N SER A 138 3.54 3.45 -13.91
CA SER A 138 2.65 3.43 -12.75
C SER A 138 1.20 3.15 -13.16
N LEU A 139 0.74 3.80 -14.23
CA LEU A 139 -0.61 3.61 -14.77
C LEU A 139 -0.78 2.22 -15.39
N LEU A 140 0.21 1.73 -16.17
CA LEU A 140 0.19 0.37 -16.73
C LEU A 140 0.06 -0.68 -15.62
N ASP A 141 0.90 -0.60 -14.59
CA ASP A 141 0.86 -1.51 -13.43
C ASP A 141 -0.49 -1.42 -12.70
N GLY A 142 -1.00 -0.21 -12.48
CA GLY A 142 -2.31 0.03 -11.87
C GLY A 142 -3.48 -0.56 -12.67
N LEU A 143 -3.53 -0.33 -13.99
CA LEU A 143 -4.56 -0.87 -14.89
C LEU A 143 -4.53 -2.40 -14.95
N LEU A 144 -3.33 -2.98 -15.05
CA LEU A 144 -3.17 -4.44 -15.10
C LEU A 144 -3.57 -5.11 -13.78
N LYS A 145 -3.27 -4.48 -12.63
CA LYS A 145 -3.76 -4.90 -11.32
C LYS A 145 -5.27 -4.78 -11.18
N ALA A 146 -5.87 -3.75 -11.79
CA ALA A 146 -7.31 -3.53 -11.82
C ALA A 146 -8.06 -4.37 -12.85
N ARG A 147 -7.40 -5.33 -13.53
CA ARG A 147 -7.99 -6.18 -14.57
C ARG A 147 -8.47 -5.44 -15.83
N ARG A 148 -8.01 -4.20 -16.06
CA ARG A 148 -8.39 -3.34 -17.20
C ARG A 148 -7.41 -3.50 -18.36
N LEU A 149 -7.32 -4.73 -18.89
CA LEU A 149 -6.30 -5.09 -19.88
C LEU A 149 -6.38 -4.26 -21.16
N THR A 150 -7.59 -4.03 -21.69
CA THR A 150 -7.79 -3.27 -22.93
C THR A 150 -7.24 -1.84 -22.81
N GLU A 151 -7.48 -1.20 -21.68
CA GLU A 151 -6.98 0.15 -21.42
C GLU A 151 -5.47 0.18 -21.19
N ALA A 152 -4.90 -0.87 -20.58
CA ALA A 152 -3.45 -1.01 -20.46
C ALA A 152 -2.78 -1.14 -21.84
N CYS A 153 -3.38 -1.88 -22.78
CA CYS A 153 -2.87 -1.97 -24.15
C CYS A 153 -2.93 -0.62 -24.87
N GLN A 154 -4.06 0.08 -24.80
CA GLN A 154 -4.23 1.42 -25.39
C GLN A 154 -3.23 2.42 -24.78
N LEU A 155 -2.99 2.35 -23.47
CA LEU A 155 -2.02 3.21 -22.80
C LEU A 155 -0.58 2.91 -23.25
N PHE A 156 -0.25 1.64 -23.49
CA PHE A 156 1.06 1.27 -24.01
C PHE A 156 1.26 1.73 -25.47
N GLU A 157 0.23 1.64 -26.31
CA GLU A 157 0.26 2.20 -27.66
C GLU A 157 0.49 3.72 -27.62
N LYS A 158 -0.28 4.43 -26.78
CA LYS A 158 -0.12 5.87 -26.55
C LYS A 158 1.29 6.23 -26.07
N MET A 159 1.88 5.44 -25.16
CA MET A 159 3.26 5.65 -24.70
C MET A 159 4.26 5.63 -25.87
N VAL A 160 4.06 4.72 -26.84
CA VAL A 160 4.90 4.61 -28.04
C VAL A 160 4.65 5.78 -29.00
N GLU A 161 3.39 6.18 -29.19
CA GLU A 161 3.00 7.34 -30.01
C GLU A 161 3.57 8.65 -29.47
N ASP A 162 3.57 8.83 -28.15
CA ASP A 162 4.16 9.98 -27.46
C ASP A 162 5.71 9.95 -27.50
N GLY A 163 6.32 8.93 -28.12
CA GLY A 163 7.78 8.79 -28.25
C GLY A 163 8.48 8.39 -26.94
N VAL A 164 7.73 7.98 -25.91
CA VAL A 164 8.29 7.56 -24.63
C VAL A 164 8.81 6.12 -24.75
N ARG A 165 10.14 5.96 -24.70
CA ARG A 165 10.77 4.65 -24.85
C ARG A 165 10.42 3.71 -23.70
N ALA A 166 9.90 2.52 -24.02
CA ALA A 166 9.71 1.44 -23.06
C ALA A 166 11.05 0.94 -22.49
N SER A 167 11.08 0.74 -21.17
CA SER A 167 12.25 0.22 -20.45
C SER A 167 12.06 -1.28 -20.12
N CYS A 168 13.11 -1.95 -19.62
CA CYS A 168 12.99 -3.31 -19.09
C CYS A 168 11.89 -3.39 -18.01
N TRP A 169 11.77 -2.35 -17.18
CA TRP A 169 10.72 -2.26 -16.17
C TRP A 169 9.31 -2.21 -16.78
N THR A 170 9.13 -1.47 -17.88
CA THR A 170 7.86 -1.43 -18.62
C THR A 170 7.47 -2.83 -19.11
N TYR A 171 8.41 -3.57 -19.70
CA TYR A 171 8.14 -4.93 -20.17
C TYR A 171 7.89 -5.92 -19.02
N ASN A 172 8.58 -5.78 -17.89
CA ASN A 172 8.33 -6.59 -16.69
C ASN A 172 6.90 -6.39 -16.18
N ILE A 173 6.41 -5.15 -16.16
CA ILE A 173 5.01 -4.83 -15.82
C ILE A 173 4.04 -5.52 -16.78
N LEU A 174 4.29 -5.40 -18.10
CA LEU A 174 3.40 -5.97 -19.12
C LEU A 174 3.35 -7.50 -19.02
N ILE A 175 4.50 -8.17 -18.90
CA ILE A 175 4.59 -9.63 -18.81
C ILE A 175 3.88 -10.13 -17.53
N ASP A 176 4.21 -9.57 -16.36
CA ASP A 176 3.56 -9.94 -15.09
C ASP A 176 2.06 -9.67 -15.13
N GLY A 177 1.66 -8.53 -15.70
CA GLY A 177 0.25 -8.18 -15.89
C GLY A 177 -0.49 -9.13 -16.81
N LEU A 178 0.08 -9.52 -17.95
CA LEU A 178 -0.53 -10.48 -18.88
C LEU A 178 -0.76 -11.84 -18.21
N PHE A 179 0.27 -12.35 -17.52
CA PHE A 179 0.15 -13.60 -16.75
C PHE A 179 -0.94 -13.52 -15.69
N LYS A 180 -0.93 -12.47 -14.88
CA LYS A 180 -1.96 -12.29 -13.85
C LYS A 180 -3.34 -12.26 -14.48
N ASN A 181 -3.52 -11.66 -15.65
CA ASN A 181 -4.80 -11.49 -16.35
C ASN A 181 -5.21 -12.72 -17.19
N GLY A 182 -4.57 -13.88 -17.00
CA GLY A 182 -4.95 -15.13 -17.69
C GLY A 182 -4.54 -15.17 -19.16
N ARG A 183 -3.67 -14.25 -19.59
CA ARG A 183 -3.13 -14.16 -20.96
C ARG A 183 -1.72 -14.75 -21.00
N ALA A 184 -1.57 -15.97 -20.48
CA ALA A 184 -0.26 -16.61 -20.30
C ALA A 184 0.49 -16.83 -21.61
N VAL A 185 -0.23 -17.22 -22.67
CA VAL A 185 0.33 -17.38 -24.01
C VAL A 185 0.93 -16.07 -24.50
N ASP A 186 0.21 -14.96 -24.38
CA ASP A 186 0.69 -13.64 -24.81
C ASP A 186 1.87 -13.12 -23.96
N GLY A 187 1.84 -13.39 -22.65
CA GLY A 187 2.96 -13.08 -21.76
C GLY A 187 4.23 -13.82 -22.15
N TYR A 188 4.11 -15.11 -22.48
CA TYR A 188 5.23 -15.94 -22.90
C TYR A 188 5.75 -15.60 -24.31
N THR A 189 4.87 -15.27 -25.26
CA THR A 189 5.29 -14.82 -26.60
C THR A 189 6.04 -13.49 -26.51
N LEU A 190 5.55 -12.54 -25.72
CA LEU A 190 6.24 -11.28 -25.46
C LEU A 190 7.63 -11.51 -24.86
N PHE A 191 7.73 -12.38 -23.86
CA PHE A 191 9.02 -12.77 -23.27
C PHE A 191 9.99 -13.33 -24.33
N CYS A 192 9.53 -14.27 -25.15
CA CYS A 192 10.33 -14.87 -26.22
C CYS A 192 10.83 -13.84 -27.23
N ASP A 193 9.99 -12.89 -27.60
CA ASP A 193 10.35 -11.85 -28.58
C ASP A 193 11.32 -10.82 -28.00
N LEU A 194 11.19 -10.46 -26.72
CA LEU A 194 12.17 -9.61 -26.04
C LEU A 194 13.53 -10.32 -25.88
N LYS A 195 13.51 -11.61 -25.59
CA LYS A 195 14.70 -12.45 -25.48
C LYS A 195 15.51 -12.49 -26.79
N LYS A 196 14.85 -12.52 -27.95
CA LYS A 196 15.49 -12.42 -29.27
C LYS A 196 16.10 -11.04 -29.51
N LYS A 197 15.45 -9.99 -29.01
CA LYS A 197 15.90 -8.60 -29.20
C LYS A 197 17.09 -8.24 -28.31
N GLY A 198 17.25 -8.89 -27.15
CA GLY A 198 18.47 -8.87 -26.33
C GLY A 198 18.40 -7.97 -25.08
N PRO A 199 18.48 -6.63 -25.20
CA PRO A 199 18.74 -5.73 -24.07
C PRO A 199 17.51 -5.45 -23.19
N PHE A 200 16.39 -6.14 -23.42
CA PHE A 200 15.10 -5.85 -22.77
C PHE A 200 14.67 -6.92 -21.76
N VAL A 201 15.47 -7.96 -21.55
CA VAL A 201 15.20 -9.03 -20.59
C VAL A 201 16.28 -8.98 -19.52
N ASP A 202 15.85 -8.85 -18.26
CA ASP A 202 16.72 -8.89 -17.10
C ASP A 202 16.39 -10.10 -16.21
N GLY A 203 17.14 -10.29 -15.13
CA GLY A 203 16.88 -11.37 -14.17
C GLY A 203 15.45 -11.32 -13.59
N ILE A 204 14.89 -10.13 -13.42
CA ILE A 204 13.52 -9.95 -12.92
C ILE A 204 12.51 -10.49 -13.94
N THR A 205 12.71 -10.24 -15.24
CA THR A 205 11.87 -10.81 -16.30
C THR A 205 11.83 -12.34 -16.21
N TYR A 206 12.99 -12.99 -16.06
CA TYR A 206 13.07 -14.45 -15.88
C TYR A 206 12.31 -14.90 -14.63
N SER A 207 12.53 -14.25 -13.49
CA SER A 207 11.82 -14.56 -12.24
C SER A 207 10.30 -14.49 -12.37
N ILE A 208 9.78 -13.50 -13.12
CA ILE A 208 8.33 -13.36 -13.39
C ILE A 208 7.81 -14.55 -14.19
N VAL A 209 8.48 -14.92 -15.27
CA VAL A 209 8.05 -16.03 -16.15
C VAL A 209 8.15 -17.37 -15.41
N ILE A 210 9.25 -17.61 -14.68
CA ILE A 210 9.45 -18.83 -13.89
C ILE A 210 8.37 -18.97 -12.81
N LEU A 211 8.06 -17.88 -12.09
CA LEU A 211 6.96 -17.85 -11.13
C LEU A 211 5.63 -18.25 -11.79
N CYS A 212 5.37 -17.78 -13.01
CA CYS A 212 4.13 -18.13 -13.72
C CYS A 212 4.09 -19.61 -14.11
N LEU A 213 5.15 -20.13 -14.73
CA LEU A 213 5.26 -21.55 -15.10
C LEU A 213 5.09 -22.46 -13.86
N CYS A 214 5.67 -22.07 -12.72
CA CYS A 214 5.48 -22.79 -11.45
C CYS A 214 4.02 -22.79 -10.98
N ARG A 215 3.27 -21.70 -11.21
CA ARG A 215 1.85 -21.61 -10.86
C ARG A 215 0.97 -22.45 -11.79
N GLU A 216 1.33 -22.54 -13.06
CA GLU A 216 0.64 -23.35 -14.07
C GLU A 216 1.01 -24.83 -14.01
N GLY A 217 2.04 -25.20 -13.24
CA GLY A 217 2.50 -26.57 -13.09
C GLY A 217 3.47 -27.02 -14.18
N GLN A 218 4.02 -26.11 -14.96
CA GLN A 218 5.05 -26.40 -15.96
C GLN A 218 6.44 -26.32 -15.32
N ILE A 219 6.76 -27.26 -14.42
CA ILE A 219 7.97 -27.20 -13.60
C ILE A 219 9.23 -27.50 -14.42
N GLU A 220 9.14 -28.39 -15.41
CA GLU A 220 10.24 -28.71 -16.31
C GLU A 220 10.69 -27.48 -17.10
N ASP A 221 9.74 -26.76 -17.69
CA ASP A 221 9.99 -25.52 -18.42
C ASP A 221 10.56 -24.43 -17.50
N ALA A 222 10.06 -24.36 -16.26
CA ALA A 222 10.56 -23.45 -15.24
C ALA A 222 12.03 -23.73 -14.88
N LEU A 223 12.41 -25.00 -14.69
CA LEU A 223 13.79 -25.40 -14.41
C LEU A 223 14.72 -25.11 -15.59
N GLN A 224 14.28 -25.37 -16.82
CA GLN A 224 15.05 -25.04 -18.01
C GLN A 224 15.33 -23.53 -18.11
N LEU A 225 14.35 -22.69 -17.75
CA LEU A 225 14.55 -21.24 -17.71
C LEU A 225 15.52 -20.79 -16.60
N VAL A 226 15.61 -21.51 -15.48
CA VAL A 226 16.59 -21.23 -14.42
C VAL A 226 18.00 -21.51 -14.92
N GLU A 227 18.21 -22.67 -15.55
CA GLU A 227 19.52 -23.01 -16.15
C GLU A 227 19.93 -21.98 -17.21
N GLU A 228 18.97 -21.52 -18.01
CA GLU A 228 19.22 -20.46 -19.00
C GLU A 228 19.53 -19.10 -18.33
N MET A 229 18.81 -18.75 -17.27
CA MET A 229 19.01 -17.53 -16.49
C MET A 229 20.43 -17.49 -15.90
N GLU A 230 20.89 -18.60 -15.31
CA GLU A 230 22.24 -18.76 -14.78
C GLU A 230 23.30 -18.74 -15.90
N GLY A 231 23.05 -19.43 -17.02
CA GLY A 231 23.94 -19.45 -18.18
C GLY A 231 24.14 -18.06 -18.82
N ARG A 232 23.19 -17.15 -18.65
CA ARG A 232 23.28 -15.74 -19.07
C ARG A 232 23.94 -14.83 -18.03
N GLY A 233 24.31 -15.37 -16.86
CA GLY A 233 24.96 -14.63 -15.78
C GLY A 233 23.99 -13.87 -14.86
N PHE A 234 22.69 -14.16 -14.90
CA PHE A 234 21.74 -13.59 -13.94
C PHE A 234 21.72 -14.41 -12.65
N VAL A 235 21.59 -13.71 -11.52
CA VAL A 235 21.52 -14.35 -10.20
C VAL A 235 20.09 -14.81 -9.93
N VAL A 236 19.92 -16.09 -9.61
CA VAL A 236 18.62 -16.64 -9.19
C VAL A 236 18.17 -15.96 -7.90
N ASP A 237 17.01 -15.32 -7.94
CA ASP A 237 16.48 -14.56 -6.81
C ASP A 237 15.61 -15.42 -5.87
N LEU A 238 15.32 -14.87 -4.69
CA LEU A 238 14.51 -15.56 -3.67
C LEU A 238 13.10 -15.89 -4.18
N VAL A 239 12.54 -15.04 -5.05
CA VAL A 239 11.21 -15.27 -5.64
C VAL A 239 11.24 -16.51 -6.52
N THR A 240 12.25 -16.67 -7.38
CA THR A 240 12.40 -17.85 -8.22
C THR A 240 12.52 -19.13 -7.39
N ILE A 241 13.38 -19.12 -6.37
CA ILE A 241 13.60 -20.27 -5.49
C ILE A 241 12.32 -20.67 -4.75
N THR A 242 11.64 -19.71 -4.13
CA THR A 242 10.40 -19.98 -3.38
C THR A 242 9.29 -20.48 -4.30
N SER A 243 9.21 -19.96 -5.53
CA SER A 243 8.24 -20.40 -6.54
C SER A 243 8.45 -21.85 -6.97
N LEU A 244 9.71 -22.22 -7.25
CA LEU A 244 10.09 -23.59 -7.61
C LEU A 244 9.80 -24.57 -6.48
N LEU A 245 10.13 -24.22 -5.23
CA LEU A 245 9.84 -25.06 -4.06
C LEU A 245 8.34 -25.31 -3.90
N ILE A 246 7.51 -24.26 -4.02
CA ILE A 246 6.05 -24.39 -3.95
C ILE A 246 5.53 -25.26 -5.10
N GLY A 247 6.05 -25.04 -6.32
CA GLY A 247 5.67 -25.81 -7.50
C GLY A 247 6.01 -27.30 -7.39
N LEU A 248 7.25 -27.61 -6.99
CA LEU A 248 7.74 -28.98 -6.79
C LEU A 248 6.99 -29.73 -5.68
N HIS A 249 6.69 -29.04 -4.58
CA HIS A 249 5.89 -29.61 -3.50
C HIS A 249 4.48 -29.98 -3.98
N ARG A 250 3.83 -29.11 -4.75
CA ARG A 250 2.48 -29.37 -5.28
C ARG A 250 2.42 -30.59 -6.21
N GLN A 251 3.52 -30.93 -6.87
CA GLN A 251 3.62 -32.06 -7.79
C GLN A 251 4.17 -33.35 -7.15
N GLY A 252 4.50 -33.35 -5.86
CA GLY A 252 5.04 -34.52 -5.16
C GLY A 252 6.44 -34.93 -5.64
N ARG A 253 7.19 -34.01 -6.27
CA ARG A 253 8.53 -34.24 -6.84
C ARG A 253 9.63 -34.09 -5.75
N GLY A 254 9.59 -34.92 -4.72
CA GLY A 254 10.47 -34.80 -3.54
C GLY A 254 11.98 -34.80 -3.84
N GLU A 255 12.45 -35.61 -4.80
CA GLU A 255 13.87 -35.66 -5.18
C GLU A 255 14.40 -34.33 -5.74
N TRP A 256 13.57 -33.60 -6.49
CA TRP A 256 13.94 -32.31 -7.07
C TRP A 256 13.99 -31.22 -6.02
N THR A 257 13.11 -31.29 -5.01
CA THR A 257 13.18 -30.43 -3.82
C THR A 257 14.50 -30.62 -3.09
N GLU A 258 14.96 -31.85 -2.89
CA GLU A 258 16.27 -32.14 -2.26
C GLU A 258 17.44 -31.59 -3.08
N ARG A 259 17.42 -31.77 -4.41
CA ARG A 259 18.45 -31.23 -5.31
C ARG A 259 18.51 -29.70 -5.27
N LEU A 260 17.36 -29.04 -5.31
CA LEU A 260 17.26 -27.58 -5.20
C LEU A 260 17.78 -27.08 -3.84
N MET A 261 17.43 -27.77 -2.75
CA MET A 261 17.90 -27.44 -1.40
C MET A 261 19.40 -27.66 -1.21
N LYS A 262 19.99 -28.62 -1.93
CA LYS A 262 21.45 -28.79 -1.98
C LYS A 262 22.11 -27.60 -2.69
N HIS A 263 21.61 -27.22 -3.85
CA HIS A 263 22.12 -26.07 -4.61
C HIS A 263 22.05 -24.75 -3.81
N ILE A 264 20.95 -24.52 -3.09
CA ILE A 264 20.77 -23.36 -2.19
C ILE A 264 21.81 -23.35 -1.06
N ARG A 265 22.11 -24.52 -0.49
CA ARG A 265 23.06 -24.68 0.62
C ARG A 265 24.48 -24.39 0.17
N ASP A 266 24.82 -24.82 -1.03
CA ASP A 266 26.14 -24.64 -1.63
C ASP A 266 26.32 -23.19 -2.18
N GLY A 267 25.21 -22.49 -2.49
CA GLY A 267 25.18 -21.16 -3.11
C GLY A 267 25.00 -19.93 -2.18
N ASN A 268 25.17 -20.05 -0.86
CA ASN A 268 25.08 -18.95 0.13
C ASN A 268 23.74 -18.17 0.24
N LEU A 269 22.62 -18.68 -0.29
CA LEU A 269 21.26 -18.08 -0.16
C LEU A 269 20.54 -18.44 1.16
N VAL A 270 21.30 -18.97 2.12
CA VAL A 270 20.88 -19.82 3.23
C VAL A 270 20.06 -19.14 4.36
N PRO A 271 20.34 -17.90 4.81
CA PRO A 271 19.72 -17.39 6.04
C PRO A 271 18.19 -17.18 5.98
N THR A 272 17.66 -16.76 4.84
CA THR A 272 16.22 -16.51 4.64
C THR A 272 15.44 -17.80 4.40
N LEU A 273 16.05 -18.76 3.69
CA LEU A 273 15.46 -20.06 3.39
C LEU A 273 15.42 -20.98 4.61
N LEU A 274 16.39 -20.90 5.52
CA LEU A 274 16.36 -21.66 6.77
C LEU A 274 15.22 -21.25 7.71
N LYS A 275 14.93 -19.94 7.82
CA LYS A 275 13.80 -19.45 8.64
C LYS A 275 12.45 -19.91 8.08
N TRP A 276 12.31 -19.94 6.76
CA TRP A 276 11.09 -20.41 6.11
C TRP A 276 10.97 -21.94 6.11
N LYS A 277 12.08 -22.66 5.88
CA LYS A 277 12.17 -24.12 6.00
C LYS A 277 11.75 -24.59 7.40
N ALA A 278 12.26 -23.96 8.46
CA ALA A 278 11.87 -24.27 9.83
C ALA A 278 10.35 -24.05 10.08
N ASN A 279 9.76 -23.00 9.48
CA ASN A 279 8.32 -22.74 9.59
C ASN A 279 7.48 -23.77 8.80
N MET A 280 7.97 -24.24 7.65
CA MET A 280 7.34 -25.28 6.85
C MET A 280 7.45 -26.65 7.50
N GLU A 281 8.63 -27.00 8.03
CA GLU A 281 8.86 -28.24 8.79
C GLU A 281 8.00 -28.27 10.06
N ALA A 282 7.85 -27.15 10.77
CA ALA A 282 6.89 -27.04 11.88
C ALA A 282 5.42 -27.24 11.47
N TYR A 283 5.07 -26.91 10.22
CA TYR A 283 3.74 -27.17 9.67
C TYR A 283 3.55 -28.63 9.26
N VAL A 284 4.59 -29.26 8.71
CA VAL A 284 4.61 -30.67 8.27
C VAL A 284 4.67 -31.64 9.46
N GLU A 285 5.34 -31.26 10.55
CA GLU A 285 5.40 -32.04 11.80
C GLU A 285 4.12 -31.96 12.64
N SER A 286 3.13 -31.14 12.26
CA SER A 286 1.78 -31.25 12.81
C SER A 286 0.99 -32.31 12.02
N PRO A 287 0.82 -33.55 12.52
CA PRO A 287 0.07 -34.54 11.79
C PRO A 287 -1.40 -34.15 11.91
N GLN A 288 -2.06 -33.87 10.78
CA GLN A 288 -3.52 -33.99 10.72
C GLN A 288 -3.87 -35.45 11.02
N SER A 289 -4.11 -35.73 12.29
CA SER A 289 -4.62 -37.00 12.78
C SER A 289 -5.91 -37.34 12.03
N ARG A 290 -5.84 -38.38 11.19
CA ARG A 290 -7.01 -39.07 10.62
C ARG A 290 -7.53 -40.14 11.59
N ASN A 291 -7.67 -39.81 12.87
CA ASN A 291 -8.48 -40.62 13.79
C ASN A 291 -9.90 -40.03 13.85
N LYS A 292 -10.88 -40.87 13.52
CA LYS A 292 -12.28 -40.64 13.86
C LYS A 292 -12.41 -40.77 15.38
N ASP A 293 -12.12 -39.70 16.10
CA ASP A 293 -12.49 -39.60 17.51
C ASP A 293 -13.88 -38.95 17.57
N PHE A 294 -14.91 -39.80 17.70
CA PHE A 294 -16.23 -39.33 18.12
C PHE A 294 -16.16 -38.92 19.59
N THR A 295 -15.65 -37.72 19.85
CA THR A 295 -15.84 -37.02 21.12
C THR A 295 -16.98 -36.03 20.95
N PRO A 296 -18.09 -36.13 21.71
CA PRO A 296 -19.12 -35.11 21.70
C PRO A 296 -18.51 -33.78 22.13
N MET A 297 -18.84 -32.71 21.41
CA MET A 297 -18.33 -31.34 21.61
C MET A 297 -18.71 -30.72 22.98
N PHE A 298 -19.36 -31.48 23.86
CA PHE A 298 -19.70 -31.11 25.23
C PHE A 298 -19.49 -32.31 26.18
N PRO A 299 -18.64 -32.20 27.21
CA PRO A 299 -18.63 -33.17 28.30
C PRO A 299 -19.88 -32.94 29.17
N SER A 300 -20.81 -33.88 29.16
CA SER A 300 -21.92 -33.93 30.12
C SER A 300 -21.40 -34.42 31.47
N LYS A 301 -20.88 -33.50 32.29
CA LYS A 301 -20.78 -33.62 33.76
C LYS A 301 -20.30 -32.29 34.35
N GLY A 302 -21.25 -31.38 34.53
CA GLY A 302 -21.16 -30.23 35.43
C GLY A 302 -22.50 -30.14 36.14
N ASP A 303 -22.48 -30.10 37.47
CA ASP A 303 -23.67 -30.10 38.31
C ASP A 303 -24.39 -28.74 38.21
N PHE A 304 -25.72 -28.76 38.19
CA PHE A 304 -26.54 -27.55 37.98
C PHE A 304 -26.46 -26.57 39.17
N SER A 305 -25.86 -27.03 40.28
CA SER A 305 -25.59 -26.28 41.50
C SER A 305 -24.54 -25.18 41.32
N ASP A 306 -23.61 -25.31 40.36
CA ASP A 306 -22.58 -24.30 40.08
C ASP A 306 -23.12 -23.06 39.34
N ILE A 307 -24.23 -23.21 38.61
CA ILE A 307 -24.90 -22.10 37.90
C ILE A 307 -25.74 -21.27 38.90
N MET A 308 -26.30 -21.88 39.93
CA MET A 308 -27.12 -21.19 40.94
C MET A 308 -26.30 -20.26 41.84
N ASN A 309 -25.01 -20.57 42.10
CA ASN A 309 -24.15 -19.70 42.90
C ASN A 309 -23.66 -18.44 42.16
N LEU A 310 -23.72 -18.41 40.83
CA LEU A 310 -23.38 -17.24 40.02
C LEU A 310 -24.54 -16.24 39.89
N ILE A 311 -25.79 -16.68 40.09
CA ILE A 311 -26.99 -15.83 39.98
C ILE A 311 -27.33 -15.14 41.31
N SER A 312 -26.87 -15.67 42.45
CA SER A 312 -27.17 -15.12 43.79
C SER A 312 -26.26 -13.98 44.27
N SER A 313 -25.39 -13.42 43.43
CA SER A 313 -24.40 -12.40 43.86
C SER A 313 -24.58 -11.00 43.27
N CYS A 314 -25.65 -10.70 42.54
CA CYS A 314 -25.96 -9.33 42.12
C CYS A 314 -27.47 -9.07 42.10
N ASP A 315 -28.09 -8.96 43.29
CA ASP A 315 -29.12 -7.93 43.49
C ASP A 315 -29.36 -7.62 44.97
N MET A 316 -29.08 -6.37 45.37
CA MET A 316 -29.56 -5.66 46.57
C MET A 316 -29.38 -4.16 46.25
N GLY A 317 -30.37 -3.28 46.21
CA GLY A 317 -31.82 -3.35 46.36
C GLY A 317 -32.41 -2.05 45.78
N ILE A 318 -33.58 -2.13 45.13
CA ILE A 318 -34.91 -1.69 45.64
C ILE A 318 -35.05 -0.17 45.86
N ASP A 319 -35.87 0.47 45.03
CA ASP A 319 -37.11 1.17 45.48
C ASP A 319 -38.00 1.50 44.25
N ILE A 320 -39.09 0.75 44.01
CA ILE A 320 -40.50 0.97 44.39
C ILE A 320 -41.19 2.19 43.70
N GLY A 321 -42.16 1.86 42.83
CA GLY A 321 -43.45 2.58 42.76
C GLY A 321 -43.80 3.31 41.45
N PRO A 322 -45.08 3.34 41.02
CA PRO A 322 -45.43 2.96 39.65
C PRO A 322 -46.13 4.06 38.80
N ASP A 323 -46.46 3.65 37.55
CA ASP A 323 -47.64 4.06 36.78
C ASP A 323 -47.59 5.32 35.88
N LEU A 324 -47.56 5.11 34.55
CA LEU A 324 -48.66 5.38 33.59
C LEU A 324 -48.20 5.66 32.13
N LYS A 325 -48.67 4.78 31.22
CA LYS A 325 -49.27 5.03 29.90
C LYS A 325 -48.72 6.08 28.91
N ALA A 326 -48.49 5.55 27.70
CA ALA A 326 -49.03 5.96 26.40
C ALA A 326 -48.32 7.02 25.54
N ASP A 327 -48.18 6.63 24.26
CA ASP A 327 -48.23 7.36 23.00
C ASP A 327 -47.36 8.61 22.75
N GLY A 328 -46.78 8.64 21.55
CA GLY A 328 -46.37 9.89 20.92
C GLY A 328 -45.24 9.74 19.92
N GLN A 329 -45.55 9.34 18.69
CA GLN A 329 -44.80 9.80 17.52
C GLN A 329 -44.92 11.33 17.43
N GLN A 330 -43.79 12.02 17.30
CA GLN A 330 -43.75 13.31 16.64
C GLN A 330 -42.39 13.51 15.99
N ASP A 331 -42.47 13.74 14.68
CA ASP A 331 -41.43 14.27 13.82
C ASP A 331 -40.84 15.57 14.38
N GLN A 332 -39.55 15.83 14.10
CA GLN A 332 -39.14 17.20 13.89
C GLN A 332 -37.98 17.34 12.89
N GLU A 333 -38.32 18.10 11.87
CA GLU A 333 -37.61 18.60 10.70
C GLU A 333 -36.22 19.21 10.96
N PHE A 334 -35.39 19.11 9.93
CA PHE A 334 -34.20 19.92 9.70
C PHE A 334 -34.54 21.41 9.52
N PRO A 335 -33.69 22.35 9.96
CA PRO A 335 -33.54 23.64 9.31
C PRO A 335 -32.28 23.69 8.45
N SER A 336 -32.50 24.19 7.24
CA SER A 336 -31.54 24.54 6.20
C SER A 336 -30.95 25.95 6.39
N SER A 337 -29.78 26.15 5.75
CA SER A 337 -29.08 27.40 5.39
C SER A 337 -28.60 28.27 6.57
N ASP A 338 -27.31 28.60 6.68
CA ASP A 338 -26.60 29.43 5.69
C ASP A 338 -25.20 28.92 5.31
N THR A 339 -24.88 29.13 4.03
CA THR A 339 -23.61 28.84 3.38
C THR A 339 -22.76 30.11 3.37
N ASP A 340 -21.55 30.05 3.94
CA ASP A 340 -20.53 31.07 3.76
C ASP A 340 -19.54 30.59 2.68
N PRO A 341 -19.33 31.32 1.56
CA PRO A 341 -18.55 30.80 0.43
C PRO A 341 -17.02 30.76 0.62
N TRP A 342 -16.48 31.22 1.76
CA TRP A 342 -15.04 31.27 2.03
C TRP A 342 -14.72 30.76 3.44
N SER A 343 -14.47 29.46 3.61
CA SER A 343 -13.72 28.97 4.79
C SER A 343 -13.14 27.55 4.62
N SER A 344 -11.87 27.45 5.00
CA SER A 344 -11.06 26.31 5.44
C SER A 344 -11.70 24.91 5.45
N SER A 345 -11.10 23.96 4.74
CA SER A 345 -11.49 22.55 4.69
C SER A 345 -11.66 21.93 6.10
N PRO A 346 -12.91 21.66 6.55
CA PRO A 346 -13.20 21.08 7.87
C PRO A 346 -12.67 19.65 8.05
N TYR A 347 -12.23 19.03 6.96
CA TYR A 347 -11.76 17.66 6.93
C TYR A 347 -10.33 17.51 7.48
N MET A 348 -9.44 18.43 7.11
CA MET A 348 -8.04 18.41 7.57
C MET A 348 -7.96 18.67 9.09
N ASP A 349 -8.86 19.51 9.61
CA ASP A 349 -8.95 19.76 11.05
C ASP A 349 -9.45 18.54 11.82
N ARG A 350 -10.38 17.77 11.26
CA ARG A 350 -10.81 16.48 11.85
C ARG A 350 -9.70 15.45 11.89
N LEU A 351 -8.91 15.31 10.82
CA LEU A 351 -7.78 14.37 10.76
C LEU A 351 -6.72 14.68 11.83
N ALA A 352 -6.35 15.94 11.97
CA ALA A 352 -5.37 16.35 12.97
C ALA A 352 -5.92 16.28 14.41
N ASN A 353 -7.22 16.46 14.62
CA ASN A 353 -7.83 16.32 15.95
C ASN A 353 -8.03 14.85 16.36
N GLN A 354 -8.21 13.92 15.42
CA GLN A 354 -8.27 12.47 15.70
C GLN A 354 -6.93 11.86 16.13
N VAL A 355 -5.81 12.49 15.74
CA VAL A 355 -4.47 12.03 16.14
C VAL A 355 -4.16 12.37 17.60
N ASN A 356 -4.74 13.45 18.14
CA ASN A 356 -4.53 13.87 19.53
C ASN A 356 -5.27 12.98 20.57
N SER A 357 -6.21 12.13 20.14
CA SER A 357 -7.07 11.35 21.05
C SER A 357 -6.70 9.88 21.21
N ASN A 358 -5.68 9.35 20.52
CA ASN A 358 -5.30 7.94 20.66
C ASN A 358 -3.84 7.80 21.10
N ASP A 359 -3.71 7.38 22.37
CA ASP A 359 -2.52 6.79 22.94
C ASP A 359 -1.93 5.69 22.06
N HIS A 360 -0.61 5.63 22.08
CA HIS A 360 0.26 4.69 21.38
C HIS A 360 -0.25 3.24 21.39
N SER A 361 -0.84 2.78 20.29
CA SER A 361 -0.79 1.35 19.95
C SER A 361 -0.84 1.16 18.43
N PHE A 362 0.24 0.59 17.91
CA PHE A 362 0.31 0.10 16.54
C PHE A 362 -0.54 -1.18 16.45
N GLN A 363 -1.56 -1.19 15.59
CA GLN A 363 -2.11 -2.44 15.06
C GLN A 363 -1.62 -2.64 13.64
N THR A 364 -0.74 -3.64 13.52
CA THR A 364 -0.29 -4.25 12.27
C THR A 364 -1.45 -4.89 11.52
N PHE A 365 -1.47 -4.67 10.20
CA PHE A 365 -2.28 -5.32 9.15
C PHE A 365 -3.10 -6.56 9.54
N SER A 366 -4.40 -6.53 9.22
CA SER A 366 -5.19 -7.73 8.96
C SER A 366 -5.75 -7.70 7.53
N LEU A 367 -5.54 -8.80 6.81
CA LEU A 367 -6.07 -9.06 5.47
C LEU A 367 -7.44 -9.74 5.63
N SER A 368 -8.53 -8.96 5.63
CA SER A 368 -9.87 -9.51 5.44
C SER A 368 -10.28 -9.39 3.97
N ARG A 369 -10.31 -10.54 3.30
CA ARG A 369 -10.89 -10.76 1.98
C ARG A 369 -12.35 -10.28 1.93
N GLY A 370 -12.69 -9.45 0.93
CA GLY A 370 -14.06 -9.26 0.47
C GLY A 370 -14.46 -10.44 -0.42
N ARG A 371 -15.63 -11.01 -0.15
CA ARG A 371 -16.28 -12.06 -0.94
C ARG A 371 -16.80 -11.54 -2.26
#